data_AF-A0A225DU32-F1
#
_entry.id   AF-A0A225DU32-F1
#
_cell.length_a   1.000
_cell.length_b   1.000
_cell.length_c   1.000
_cell.angle_alpha   90.00
_cell.angle_beta   90.00
_cell.angle_gamma   90.00
#
_symmetry.space_group_name_H-M   'P 1'
#
loop_
_entity.id
_entity.type
_entity.pdbx_description
1 polymer ?
#
loop_
_entity_poly.entity_id
_entity_poly.type
_entity_poly.pdbx_seq_one_letter_code
_entity_poly.pdbx_strand_id
1 'polypeptide(L)'
;MDLETLAIADNVEEATEKEHRVYLIGRAVELMQNELPTDEWRACQEYPVKARPACDVARELGMSVNQVYLIKSRILRRVRAELEEFLD
;
A
#
# COMPACT_ATOMS: atom_id res chain seq x y z
N MET A 1 -3.06 -14.04 38.01
CA MET A 1 -2.78 -13.06 36.95
C MET A 1 -3.66 -11.86 37.26
N ASP A 2 -3.04 -10.75 37.56
CA ASP A 2 -3.62 -9.47 37.95
C ASP A 2 -4.16 -8.69 36.74
N LEU A 3 -5.25 -7.94 36.95
CA LEU A 3 -5.93 -7.15 35.91
C LEU A 3 -5.02 -6.10 35.26
N GLU A 4 -4.06 -5.58 36.01
CA GLU A 4 -3.10 -4.58 35.56
C GLU A 4 -2.07 -5.18 34.57
N THR A 5 -1.62 -6.41 34.80
CA THR A 5 -0.74 -7.14 33.86
C THR A 5 -1.47 -7.51 32.57
N LEU A 6 -2.77 -7.84 32.63
CA LEU A 6 -3.57 -8.12 31.45
C LEU A 6 -3.72 -6.88 30.55
N ALA A 7 -4.02 -5.72 31.15
CA ALA A 7 -4.17 -4.47 30.43
C ALA A 7 -2.86 -3.96 29.80
N ILE A 8 -1.71 -4.22 30.44
CA ILE A 8 -0.39 -3.92 29.88
C ILE A 8 -0.10 -4.83 28.68
N ALA A 9 -0.39 -6.12 28.78
CA ALA A 9 -0.19 -7.07 27.69
C ALA A 9 -1.03 -6.69 26.45
N ASP A 10 -2.32 -6.37 26.64
CA ASP A 10 -3.21 -5.95 25.54
C ASP A 10 -2.69 -4.68 24.83
N ASN A 11 -2.20 -3.69 25.59
CA ASN A 11 -1.67 -2.45 25.03
C ASN A 11 -0.34 -2.67 24.28
N VAL A 12 0.52 -3.57 24.78
CA VAL A 12 1.76 -3.96 24.11
C VAL A 12 1.47 -4.73 22.82
N GLU A 13 0.48 -5.64 22.83
CA GLU A 13 0.07 -6.38 21.64
C GLU A 13 -0.52 -5.44 20.57
N GLU A 14 -1.40 -4.52 20.95
CA GLU A 14 -1.97 -3.53 20.02
C GLU A 14 -0.89 -2.59 19.44
N ALA A 15 0.07 -2.14 20.27
CA ALA A 15 1.19 -1.33 19.82
C ALA A 15 2.09 -2.09 18.84
N THR A 16 2.40 -3.35 19.15
CA THR A 16 3.20 -4.24 18.28
C THR A 16 2.50 -4.48 16.95
N GLU A 17 1.19 -4.74 16.96
CA GLU A 17 0.42 -4.93 15.73
C GLU A 17 0.37 -3.64 14.90
N LYS A 18 0.23 -2.48 15.54
CA LYS A 18 0.26 -1.19 14.85
C LYS A 18 1.62 -0.93 14.20
N GLU A 19 2.72 -1.16 14.92
CA GLU A 19 4.07 -1.04 14.37
C GLU A 19 4.30 -2.00 13.20
N HIS A 20 3.80 -3.23 13.33
CA HIS A 20 3.87 -4.22 12.27
C HIS A 20 3.10 -3.78 11.01
N ARG A 21 1.88 -3.25 11.16
CA ARG A 21 1.11 -2.69 10.04
C ARG A 21 1.83 -1.51 9.37
N VAL A 22 2.42 -0.61 10.16
CA VAL A 22 3.18 0.54 9.63
C VAL A 22 4.40 0.08 8.84
N TYR A 23 5.12 -0.92 9.37
CA TYR A 23 6.26 -1.53 8.69
C TYR A 23 5.86 -2.16 7.34
N LEU A 24 4.80 -2.98 7.32
CA LEU A 24 4.29 -3.60 6.09
C LEU A 24 3.83 -2.58 5.05
N ILE A 25 3.16 -1.50 5.48
CA ILE A 25 2.77 -0.40 4.58
C ILE A 25 4.02 0.31 4.03
N GLY A 26 5.03 0.56 4.86
CA GLY A 26 6.30 1.15 4.44
C GLY A 26 6.99 0.32 3.36
N ARG A 27 7.11 -0.99 3.57
CA ARG A 27 7.68 -1.93 2.60
C ARG A 27 6.91 -1.95 1.29
N ALA A 28 5.58 -1.97 1.35
CA ALA A 28 4.74 -1.88 0.16
C ALA A 28 4.98 -0.58 -0.61
N VAL A 29 5.08 0.56 0.06
CA VAL A 29 5.33 1.87 -0.57
C VAL A 29 6.71 1.93 -1.22
N GLU A 30 7.76 1.45 -0.54
CA GLU A 30 9.12 1.37 -1.09
C GLU A 30 9.17 0.51 -2.35
N LEU A 31 8.51 -0.64 -2.34
CA LEU A 31 8.40 -1.53 -3.49
C LEU A 31 7.78 -0.81 -4.69
N MET A 32 6.68 -0.09 -4.46
CA MET A 32 6.00 0.66 -5.51
C MET A 32 6.85 1.79 -6.09
N GLN A 33 7.61 2.50 -5.24
CA GLN A 33 8.48 3.59 -5.69
C GLN A 33 9.66 3.10 -6.53
N ASN A 34 10.20 1.91 -6.23
CA ASN A 34 11.36 1.37 -6.92
C ASN A 34 11.01 0.65 -8.24
N GLU A 35 9.84 0.03 -8.33
CA GLU A 35 9.46 -0.77 -9.50
C GLU A 35 8.71 0.01 -10.60
N LEU A 36 8.10 1.15 -10.25
CA LEU A 36 7.29 1.93 -11.20
C LEU A 36 8.06 3.11 -11.82
N PRO A 37 7.94 3.32 -13.14
CA PRO A 37 8.29 4.58 -13.78
C PRO A 37 7.59 5.78 -13.09
N THR A 38 8.16 6.99 -13.20
CA THR A 38 7.68 8.17 -12.47
C THR A 38 6.21 8.53 -12.78
N ASP A 39 5.80 8.38 -14.03
CA ASP A 39 4.44 8.59 -14.51
C ASP A 39 3.48 7.49 -14.02
N GLU A 40 3.90 6.23 -14.03
CA GLU A 40 3.11 5.12 -13.45
C GLU A 40 2.96 5.25 -11.93
N TRP A 41 4.00 5.68 -11.22
CA TRP A 41 3.95 5.99 -9.79
C TRP A 41 2.95 7.11 -9.52
N ARG A 42 2.98 8.18 -10.32
CA ARG A 42 1.99 9.27 -10.22
C ARG A 42 0.57 8.78 -10.49
N ALA A 43 0.36 7.91 -11.48
CA ALA A 43 -0.95 7.30 -11.73
C ALA A 43 -1.44 6.47 -10.52
N CYS A 44 -0.56 5.72 -9.88
CA CYS A 44 -0.82 4.99 -8.63
C CYS A 44 -1.17 5.90 -7.45
N GLN A 45 -0.56 7.08 -7.33
CA GLN A 45 -0.91 8.02 -6.27
C GLN A 45 -2.25 8.72 -6.55
N GLU A 46 -2.47 9.18 -7.78
CA GLU A 46 -3.64 9.99 -8.11
C GLU A 46 -4.94 9.17 -8.15
N TYR A 47 -4.92 7.96 -8.73
CA TYR A 47 -6.14 7.17 -8.90
C TYR A 47 -6.57 6.44 -7.62
N PRO A 48 -5.87 5.38 -7.14
CA PRO A 48 -6.35 4.63 -5.98
C PRO A 48 -6.11 5.32 -4.63
N VAL A 49 -5.06 6.15 -4.47
CA VAL A 49 -4.75 6.78 -3.16
C VAL A 49 -5.52 8.09 -2.96
N LYS A 50 -5.50 8.98 -3.96
CA LYS A 50 -6.24 10.26 -3.91
C LYS A 50 -7.68 10.17 -4.44
N ALA A 51 -8.13 8.96 -4.81
CA ALA A 51 -9.47 8.69 -5.32
C ALA A 51 -9.88 9.54 -6.54
N ARG A 52 -8.93 9.96 -7.39
CA ARG A 52 -9.27 10.73 -8.60
C ARG A 52 -9.80 9.83 -9.71
N PRO A 53 -10.68 10.34 -10.60
CA PRO A 53 -11.16 9.56 -11.73
C PRO A 53 -10.02 9.12 -12.66
N ALA A 54 -10.02 7.84 -13.06
CA ALA A 54 -8.98 7.29 -13.93
C ALA A 54 -8.90 7.99 -15.30
N CYS A 55 -10.02 8.52 -15.81
CA CYS A 55 -10.06 9.31 -17.04
C CYS A 55 -9.29 10.63 -16.94
N ASP A 56 -9.39 11.31 -15.80
CA ASP A 56 -8.67 12.57 -15.56
C ASP A 56 -7.17 12.32 -15.41
N VAL A 57 -6.81 11.29 -14.65
CA VAL A 57 -5.40 10.88 -14.46
C VAL A 57 -4.78 10.48 -15.80
N ALA A 58 -5.47 9.65 -16.58
CA ALA A 58 -5.00 9.22 -17.90
C ALA A 58 -4.76 10.41 -18.84
N ARG A 59 -5.71 11.34 -18.91
CA ARG A 59 -5.59 12.57 -19.72
C ARG A 59 -4.43 13.45 -19.28
N GLU A 60 -4.24 13.66 -17.98
CA GLU A 60 -3.17 14.50 -17.43
C GLU A 60 -1.78 13.90 -17.69
N LEU A 61 -1.66 12.58 -17.60
CA LEU A 61 -0.39 11.87 -17.73
C LEU A 61 -0.08 11.38 -19.15
N GLY A 62 -0.95 11.66 -20.13
CA GLY A 62 -0.76 11.19 -21.50
C GLY A 62 -0.88 9.67 -21.68
N MET A 63 -1.66 9.02 -20.81
CA MET A 63 -1.88 7.58 -20.80
C MET A 63 -3.29 7.23 -21.29
N SER A 64 -3.52 5.96 -21.60
CA SER A 64 -4.88 5.41 -21.71
C SER A 64 -5.47 5.10 -20.34
N VAL A 65 -6.80 5.17 -20.22
CA VAL A 65 -7.51 4.75 -19.00
C VAL A 65 -7.20 3.29 -18.67
N ASN A 66 -7.04 2.45 -19.69
CA ASN A 66 -6.67 1.04 -19.52
C ASN A 66 -5.28 0.89 -18.87
N GLN A 67 -4.29 1.71 -19.24
CA GLN A 67 -2.98 1.71 -18.59
C GLN A 67 -3.10 2.01 -17.08
N VAL A 68 -3.92 3.01 -16.70
CA VAL A 68 -4.17 3.35 -15.28
C VAL A 68 -4.72 2.14 -14.51
N TYR A 69 -5.66 1.38 -15.09
CA TYR A 69 -6.18 0.16 -14.46
C TYR A 69 -5.17 -0.98 -14.40
N LEU A 70 -4.36 -1.17 -15.45
CA LEU A 70 -3.34 -2.21 -15.50
C LEU A 70 -2.23 -1.96 -14.46
N ILE A 71 -1.79 -0.71 -14.32
CA ILE A 71 -0.81 -0.29 -13.31
C ILE A 71 -1.34 -0.62 -11.90
N LYS A 72 -2.57 -0.20 -11.58
CA LYS A 72 -3.23 -0.54 -10.30
C LYS A 72 -3.30 -2.05 -10.07
N SER A 73 -3.66 -2.82 -11.08
CA SER A 73 -3.84 -4.27 -10.94
C SER A 73 -2.50 -4.98 -10.72
N ARG A 74 -1.48 -4.60 -11.48
CA ARG A 74 -0.11 -5.13 -11.35
C ARG A 74 0.46 -4.82 -9.98
N ILE A 75 0.30 -3.58 -9.51
CA ILE A 75 0.91 -3.17 -8.26
C ILE A 75 0.24 -3.83 -7.04
N LEU A 76 -1.09 -3.95 -7.05
CA LEU A 76 -1.80 -4.63 -5.96
C LEU A 76 -1.45 -6.12 -5.90
N ARG A 77 -1.22 -6.75 -7.06
CA ARG A 77 -0.73 -8.13 -7.10
C ARG A 77 0.68 -8.24 -6.53
N ARG A 78 1.59 -7.34 -6.91
CA ARG A 78 2.98 -7.35 -6.46
C ARG A 78 3.09 -7.07 -4.95
N VAL A 79 2.36 -6.08 -4.45
CA VAL A 79 2.29 -5.76 -3.01
C VAL A 79 1.74 -6.95 -2.24
N ARG A 80 0.67 -7.62 -2.71
CA ARG A 80 0.17 -8.83 -2.05
C ARG A 80 1.21 -9.94 -1.99
N ALA A 81 1.88 -10.22 -3.10
CA ALA A 81 2.93 -11.24 -3.15
C ALA A 81 4.09 -10.91 -2.20
N GLU A 82 4.53 -9.66 -2.15
CA GLU A 82 5.59 -9.23 -1.21
C GLU A 82 5.13 -9.37 0.24
N LEU A 83 3.89 -8.97 0.56
CA LEU A 83 3.36 -9.08 1.92
C LEU A 83 3.14 -10.52 2.36
N GLU A 84 2.78 -11.42 1.44
CA GLU A 84 2.69 -12.87 1.73
C GLU A 84 4.03 -13.43 2.24
N GLU A 85 5.18 -12.91 1.79
CA GLU A 85 6.50 -13.31 2.30
C GLU A 85 6.77 -12.86 3.75
N PHE A 86 5.99 -11.92 4.29
CA PHE A 86 6.12 -11.39 5.65
C PHE A 86 5.02 -11.87 6.62
N LEU A 87 4.08 -12.68 6.14
CA LEU A 87 2.93 -13.18 6.92
C LEU A 87 3.07 -14.64 7.38
N ASP A 88 4.23 -15.26 7.13
CA ASP A 88 4.64 -16.59 7.65
C ASP A 88 5.35 -16.48 9.01
#